data_AF-A0A7Y8PB91-F1
#
_entry.id   AF-A0A7Y8PB91-F1
#
_cell.length_a   1.000
_cell.length_b   1.000
_cell.length_c   1.000
_cell.angle_alpha   90.00
_cell.angle_beta   90.00
_cell.angle_gamma   90.00
#
_symmetry.space_group_name_H-M   'P 1'
#
loop_
_entity.id
_entity.type
_entity.pdbx_description
1 polymer ?
#
loop_
_entity_poly.entity_id
_entity_poly.type
_entity_poly.pdbx_seq_one_letter_code
_entity_poly.pdbx_strand_id
1 'polypeptide(L)'
;MSNQYRIEQLGDFLKVPADRIQECMKELADHLQAMRQTLDNFGLEAQGDELKTFTWQDDGKQDLTLRVTHGEAEVTVKLSKDNSEELS
;
A
#
# COMPACT_ATOMS: atom_id res chain seq x y z
N MET A 1 -15.99 -12.53 7.34
CA MET A 1 -14.90 -13.21 6.61
C MET A 1 -13.82 -12.18 6.41
N SER A 2 -12.57 -12.48 6.76
CA SER A 2 -11.47 -11.53 6.57
C SER A 2 -11.11 -11.54 5.09
N ASN A 3 -11.58 -10.54 4.33
CA ASN A 3 -11.26 -10.38 2.91
C ASN A 3 -9.89 -9.70 2.75
N GLN A 4 -8.85 -10.34 3.30
CA GLN A 4 -7.48 -9.84 3.26
C GLN A 4 -6.68 -10.61 2.20
N TYR A 5 -5.99 -9.86 1.34
CA TYR A 5 -5.22 -10.38 0.23
C TYR A 5 -3.78 -9.88 0.34
N ARG A 6 -2.84 -10.82 0.44
CA ARG A 6 -1.41 -10.52 0.43
C ARG A 6 -0.88 -10.69 -1.00
N ILE A 7 -0.30 -9.63 -1.54
CA ILE A 7 0.26 -9.54 -2.88
C ILE A 7 1.78 -9.46 -2.75
N GLU A 8 2.46 -10.53 -3.17
CA GLU A 8 3.92 -10.62 -3.22
C GLU A 8 4.42 -10.66 -4.68
N GLN A 9 3.56 -11.10 -5.61
CA GLN A 9 3.84 -11.16 -7.04
C GLN A 9 2.59 -10.80 -7.85
N LEU A 10 2.76 -10.44 -9.13
CA LEU A 10 1.65 -10.05 -10.02
C LEU A 10 0.54 -11.13 -10.12
N GLY A 11 0.89 -12.41 -10.00
CA GLY A 11 -0.09 -13.50 -10.02
C GLY A 11 -1.04 -13.50 -8.81
N ASP A 12 -0.67 -12.87 -7.69
CA ASP A 12 -1.51 -12.84 -6.50
C ASP A 12 -2.75 -11.94 -6.67
N PHE A 13 -2.72 -10.99 -7.60
CA PHE A 13 -3.90 -10.18 -7.93
C PHE A 13 -5.05 -11.04 -8.46
N LEU A 14 -4.78 -12.22 -9.03
CA LEU A 14 -5.81 -13.14 -9.49
C LEU A 14 -6.57 -13.82 -8.34
N LYS A 15 -6.09 -13.69 -7.09
CA LYS A 15 -6.80 -14.15 -5.89
C LYS A 15 -7.86 -13.15 -5.43
N VAL A 16 -7.77 -11.89 -5.89
CA VAL A 16 -8.76 -10.84 -5.62
C VAL A 16 -10.00 -11.10 -6.49
N PRO A 17 -11.22 -10.97 -5.96
CA PRO A 17 -12.46 -11.08 -6.74
C PRO A 17 -12.47 -10.12 -7.93
N ALA A 18 -12.93 -10.60 -9.08
CA ALA A 18 -12.88 -9.83 -10.33
C ALA A 18 -13.66 -8.51 -10.26
N ASP A 19 -14.75 -8.45 -9.49
CA ASP A 19 -15.55 -7.24 -9.24
C ASP A 19 -14.88 -6.25 -8.27
N ARG A 20 -13.83 -6.67 -7.56
CA ARG A 20 -13.08 -5.84 -6.59
C ARG A 20 -11.65 -5.50 -7.04
N ILE A 21 -11.16 -6.10 -8.12
CA ILE A 21 -9.79 -5.88 -8.60
C ILE A 21 -9.51 -4.41 -8.93
N GLN A 22 -10.52 -3.67 -9.42
CA GLN A 22 -10.38 -2.24 -9.70
C GLN A 22 -10.17 -1.41 -8.43
N GLU A 23 -10.90 -1.71 -7.36
CA GLU A 23 -10.75 -1.03 -6.06
C GLU A 23 -9.36 -1.33 -5.47
N CYS A 24 -8.94 -2.60 -5.47
CA CYS A 24 -7.60 -3.01 -5.04
C CYS A 24 -6.48 -2.27 -5.80
N MET A 25 -6.60 -2.16 -7.13
CA MET A 25 -5.62 -1.45 -7.97
C MET A 25 -5.63 0.07 -7.74
N LYS A 26 -6.81 0.65 -7.47
CA LYS A 26 -6.95 2.07 -7.14
C LYS A 26 -6.23 2.39 -5.84
N GLU A 27 -6.44 1.59 -4.80
CA GLU A 27 -5.76 1.79 -3.51
C GLU A 27 -4.25 1.60 -3.64
N LEU A 28 -3.80 0.59 -4.40
CA LEU A 28 -2.37 0.44 -4.71
C LEU A 28 -1.80 1.69 -5.40
N ALA A 29 -2.52 2.27 -6.37
CA ALA A 29 -2.08 3.48 -7.06
C ALA A 29 -1.97 4.69 -6.11
N ASP A 30 -2.97 4.91 -5.25
CA ASP A 30 -2.95 5.96 -4.22
C ASP A 30 -1.71 5.82 -3.31
N HIS A 31 -1.38 4.59 -2.92
CA HIS A 31 -0.22 4.31 -2.08
C HIS A 31 1.12 4.53 -2.77
N LEU A 32 1.25 4.09 -4.03
CA LEU A 32 2.45 4.36 -4.82
C LEU A 32 2.65 5.86 -5.03
N GLN A 33 1.56 6.62 -5.22
CA GLN A 33 1.62 8.07 -5.31
C GLN A 33 2.10 8.72 -4.01
N ALA A 34 1.59 8.28 -2.85
CA ALA A 34 2.03 8.77 -1.55
C ALA A 34 3.51 8.46 -1.26
N MET A 35 3.97 7.26 -1.61
CA MET A 35 5.40 6.91 -1.55
C MET A 35 6.24 7.81 -2.45
N ARG A 36 5.80 8.03 -3.70
CA ARG A 36 6.53 8.89 -4.63
C ARG A 36 6.66 10.32 -4.12
N GLN A 37 5.56 10.88 -3.61
CA GLN A 37 5.57 12.21 -2.97
C GLN A 37 6.53 12.27 -1.79
N THR A 38 6.59 11.20 -0.98
CA THR A 38 7.54 11.10 0.13
C THR A 38 8.97 11.15 -0.38
N LEU A 39 9.31 10.32 -1.39
CA LEU A 39 10.65 10.33 -1.99
C LEU A 39 11.02 11.71 -2.55
N ASP A 40 10.12 12.35 -3.30
CA ASP A 40 10.34 13.70 -3.86
C ASP A 40 10.54 14.75 -2.74
N ASN A 41 9.77 14.69 -1.64
CA ASN A 41 9.90 15.61 -0.50
C ASN A 41 11.23 15.47 0.25
N PHE A 42 11.79 14.26 0.31
CA PHE A 42 13.07 13.99 0.96
C PHE A 42 14.26 14.05 0.00
N GLY A 43 14.03 14.34 -1.30
CA GLY A 43 15.07 14.35 -2.32
C GLY A 43 15.71 12.98 -2.55
N LEU A 44 14.95 11.90 -2.32
CA LEU A 44 15.40 10.52 -2.45
C LEU A 44 15.00 9.95 -3.82
N GLU A 45 15.85 9.10 -4.37
CA GLU A 45 15.56 8.36 -5.61
C GLU A 45 14.96 6.99 -5.29
N ALA A 46 14.05 6.53 -6.15
CA ALA A 46 13.47 5.20 -6.02
C ALA A 46 14.49 4.12 -6.39
N GLN A 47 14.65 3.11 -5.55
CA GLN A 47 15.61 2.00 -5.73
C GLN A 47 14.99 0.75 -6.35
N GLY A 48 13.66 0.65 -6.34
CA GLY A 48 12.90 -0.46 -6.91
C GLY A 48 12.66 -1.64 -5.95
N ASP A 49 13.12 -1.55 -4.70
CA ASP A 49 12.97 -2.56 -3.65
C ASP A 49 12.16 -2.09 -2.43
N GLU A 50 11.65 -0.87 -2.45
CA GLU A 50 10.94 -0.23 -1.34
C GLU A 50 9.59 -0.89 -1.02
N LEU A 51 8.98 -1.56 -1.99
CA LEU A 51 7.69 -2.22 -1.86
C LEU A 51 7.80 -3.71 -2.19
N LYS A 52 8.14 -4.53 -1.19
CA LYS A 52 8.25 -6.00 -1.34
C LYS A 52 6.91 -6.74 -1.18
N THR A 53 5.99 -6.17 -0.42
CA THR A 53 4.69 -6.81 -0.16
C THR A 53 3.63 -5.74 -0.01
N PHE A 54 2.50 -5.96 -0.67
CA PHE A 54 1.29 -5.17 -0.52
C PHE A 54 0.22 -6.06 0.13
N THR A 55 -0.39 -5.59 1.21
CA THR A 55 -1.53 -6.30 1.82
C THR A 55 -2.76 -5.42 1.65
N TRP A 56 -3.74 -5.93 0.94
CA TRP A 56 -5.02 -5.28 0.71
C TRP A 56 -6.09 -5.90 1.59
N GLN A 57 -6.93 -5.07 2.20
CA GLN A 57 -8.08 -5.53 2.97
C GLN A 57 -9.33 -4.90 2.38
N ASP A 58 -10.24 -5.76 1.94
CA ASP A 58 -11.52 -5.34 1.35
C ASP A 58 -12.52 -4.97 2.45
N ASP A 59 -12.26 -3.87 3.15
CA ASP A 59 -13.12 -3.36 4.22
C ASP A 59 -13.68 -1.95 3.93
N GLY A 60 -13.35 -1.41 2.75
CA GLY A 60 -13.78 -0.08 2.32
C GLY A 60 -12.96 1.06 2.91
N LYS A 61 -11.96 0.77 3.75
CA LYS A 61 -10.96 1.73 4.21
C LYS A 61 -9.68 1.59 3.41
N GLN A 62 -8.98 2.72 3.29
CA GLN A 62 -7.64 2.78 2.73
C GLN A 62 -6.61 2.52 3.83
N ASP A 63 -6.47 1.24 4.17
CA ASP A 63 -5.49 0.75 5.14
C ASP A 63 -4.35 0.04 4.41
N LEU A 64 -3.15 0.57 4.55
CA LEU A 64 -1.94 0.03 3.95
C LEU A 64 -0.97 -0.39 5.03
N THR A 65 -0.49 -1.63 4.94
CA THR A 65 0.73 -2.05 5.65
C THR A 65 1.84 -2.25 4.63
N LEU A 66 2.81 -1.35 4.64
CA LEU A 66 4.05 -1.45 3.87
C LEU A 66 5.13 -2.05 4.74
N ARG A 67 5.91 -2.97 4.19
CA ARG A 67 7.21 -3.35 4.75
C ARG A 67 8.29 -2.82 3.82
N VAL A 68 8.91 -1.72 4.23
CA VAL A 68 10.05 -1.13 3.54
C VAL A 68 11.30 -1.70 4.21
N THR A 69 12.17 -2.33 3.43
CA THR A 69 13.50 -2.73 3.93
C THR A 69 14.51 -1.74 3.38
N HIS A 70 15.24 -1.02 4.23
CA HIS A 70 16.35 -0.17 3.82
C HIS A 70 17.62 -0.66 4.53
N GLY A 71 18.48 -1.39 3.80
CA GLY A 71 19.64 -2.07 4.40
C GLY A 71 19.21 -3.15 5.40
N GLU A 72 19.73 -3.08 6.64
CA GLU A 72 19.38 -4.00 7.74
C GLU A 72 18.09 -3.62 8.49
N ALA A 73 17.48 -2.47 8.19
CA ALA A 73 16.29 -1.99 8.86
C ALA A 73 15.01 -2.39 8.10
N GLU A 74 14.13 -3.17 8.74
CA GLU A 74 12.76 -3.40 8.28
C GLU A 74 11.84 -2.41 9.00
N VAL A 75 11.27 -1.46 8.26
CA VAL A 75 10.26 -0.53 8.76
C VAL A 75 8.91 -0.97 8.24
N THR A 76 8.03 -1.37 9.18
CA THR A 76 6.61 -1.58 8.85
C THR A 76 5.88 -0.26 9.00
N VAL A 77 5.50 0.35 7.88
CA VAL A 77 4.68 1.57 7.87
C VAL A 77 3.23 1.16 7.69
N LYS A 78 2.40 1.45 8.70
CA LYS A 78 0.94 1.37 8.56
C LYS A 78 0.42 2.76 8.24
N LEU A 79 -0.06 2.95 7.02
CA LEU A 79 -0.79 4.16 6.63
C LEU A 79 -2.27 3.81 6.65
N SER A 80 -2.97 4.38 7.60
CA SER A 80 -4.43 4.33 7.66
C SER A 80 -4.93 5.71 7.32
N LYS A 81 -5.62 5.85 6.18
CA LYS A 81 -6.33 7.08 5.87
C LYS A 81 -7.67 7.02 6.62
N ASP A 82 -7.65 7.36 7.91
CA ASP A 82 -8.88 7.70 8.60
C ASP A 82 -9.36 9.01 7.99
N ASN A 83 -10.55 9.00 7.39
CA ASN A 83 -11.18 10.19 6.86
C ASN A 83 -11.73 11.03 8.02
N SER A 84 -10.87 11.41 8.97
CA SER A 84 -11.16 12.42 9.97
C SER A 84 -10.92 13.77 9.30
N GLU A 85 -12.01 14.31 8.74
CA GLU A 85 -12.24 15.75 8.84
C GLU A 85 -12.03 16.19 10.31
N GLU A 86 -11.59 17.44 10.48
CA GLU A 86 -11.41 18.17 11.75
C GLU A 86 -10.00 18.18 12.37
N LEU A 87 -9.19 19.14 11.88
CA LEU A 87 -8.37 19.95 12.77
C LEU A 87 -8.99 21.37 12.79
N SER A 88 -9.86 21.57 13.79
CA SER A 88 -10.15 22.90 14.35
C SER A 88 -8.96 23.37 15.20
#